data_AF-A0A4W3H535-F1
#
_entry.id   AF-A0A4W3H535-F1
#
_cell.length_a   1.000
_cell.length_b   1.000
_cell.length_c   1.000
_cell.angle_alpha   90.00
_cell.angle_beta   90.00
_cell.angle_gamma   90.00
#
_symmetry.space_group_name_H-M   'P 1'
#
loop_
_entity.id
_entity.type
_entity.pdbx_description
1 polymer ?
#
loop_
_entity_poly.entity_id
_entity_poly.type
_entity_poly.pdbx_seq_one_letter_code
_entity_poly.pdbx_strand_id
1 'polypeptide(L)'
;MCNKITGACTCRTGVTGQHCNKCDWGYCKEFPTCTKCHPCFEPLDKEICILIPGMERLANKTYSVTDGKLASSIDERLKRLEENTSEVDKIINGSVTSLDTFERTKDYFEQISTMKMQVQPNLNLTNDTKALNRVINDLNHEVNK
;
A
#
# COMPACT_ATOMS: atom_id res chain seq x y z
N MET A 1 59.16 10.08 8.39
CA MET A 1 59.09 10.86 7.14
C MET A 1 57.63 10.99 6.75
N CYS A 2 57.17 12.15 6.28
CA CYS A 2 55.76 12.38 5.95
C CYS A 2 55.57 12.59 4.45
N ASN A 3 54.51 12.00 3.90
CA ASN A 3 54.10 12.20 2.53
C ASN A 3 53.46 13.58 2.39
N LYS A 4 53.96 14.42 1.48
CA LYS A 4 53.49 15.79 1.28
C LYS A 4 52.14 15.89 0.57
N ILE A 5 51.73 14.85 -0.15
CA ILE A 5 50.47 14.80 -0.91
C ILE A 5 49.35 14.29 -0.02
N THR A 6 49.57 13.19 0.69
CA THR A 6 48.53 12.57 1.55
C THR A 6 48.54 13.10 3.00
N GLY A 7 49.59 13.82 3.39
CA GLY A 7 49.79 14.30 4.76
C GLY A 7 50.12 13.20 5.77
N ALA A 8 50.18 11.93 5.35
CA ALA A 8 50.43 10.78 6.20
C ALA A 8 51.91 10.65 6.57
N CYS A 9 52.19 10.45 7.85
CA CYS A 9 53.53 10.25 8.39
C CYS A 9 53.82 8.78 8.71
N THR A 10 55.03 8.32 8.41
CA THR A 10 55.53 7.04 8.94
C THR A 10 55.87 7.22 10.43
N CYS A 11 55.11 6.56 11.29
CA CYS A 11 55.25 6.67 12.74
C CYS A 11 56.29 5.70 13.31
N ARG A 12 56.87 6.06 14.45
CA ARG A 12 57.70 5.13 15.24
C ARG A 12 56.83 4.09 15.92
N THR A 13 57.43 2.97 16.30
CA THR A 13 56.77 1.91 17.07
C THR A 13 56.04 2.48 18.30
N GLY A 14 54.77 2.09 18.46
CA GLY A 14 53.92 2.51 19.58
C GLY A 14 53.21 3.85 19.41
N VAL A 15 53.33 4.49 18.26
CA VAL A 15 52.65 5.75 17.92
C VAL A 15 51.90 5.58 16.60
N THR A 16 50.70 6.16 16.52
CA THR A 16 49.82 6.09 15.36
C THR A 16 49.16 7.44 15.07
N GLY A 17 48.31 7.49 14.04
CA GLY A 17 47.64 8.69 13.53
C GLY A 17 48.33 9.31 12.32
N GLN A 18 47.58 10.11 11.53
CA GLN A 18 48.08 10.72 10.29
C GLN A 18 49.36 11.55 10.50
N HIS A 19 49.45 12.20 11.66
CA HIS A 19 50.60 13.00 12.08
C HIS A 19 51.39 12.38 13.24
N CYS A 20 51.18 11.09 13.53
CA CYS A 20 51.87 10.38 14.62
C CYS A 20 51.73 11.07 15.98
N ASN A 21 50.51 11.44 16.36
CA ASN A 21 50.20 12.25 17.54
C ASN A 21 49.38 11.52 18.61
N LYS A 22 49.20 10.20 18.48
CA LYS A 22 48.49 9.35 19.44
C LYS A 22 49.24 8.05 19.68
N CYS A 23 49.09 7.46 20.85
CA CYS A 23 49.67 6.13 21.11
C CYS A 23 48.92 5.05 20.33
N ASP A 24 49.66 4.05 19.88
CA ASP A 24 49.12 2.91 19.15
C ASP A 24 48.48 1.89 20.08
N TRP A 25 47.68 0.97 19.53
CA TRP A 25 47.05 -0.08 20.32
C TRP A 25 48.10 -0.92 21.07
N GLY A 26 47.85 -1.23 22.35
CA GLY A 26 48.82 -1.92 23.21
C GLY A 26 49.95 -1.02 23.76
N TYR A 27 49.92 0.28 23.47
CA TYR A 27 50.82 1.29 24.06
C TYR A 27 50.03 2.29 24.91
N CYS A 28 50.43 2.40 26.17
CA CYS A 28 49.83 3.20 27.21
C CYS A 28 50.69 4.44 27.54
N LYS A 29 50.12 5.37 28.34
CA LYS A 29 50.57 6.75 28.62
C LYS A 29 50.17 7.75 27.55
N GLU A 30 50.36 9.02 27.87
CA GLU A 30 50.10 10.13 26.95
C GLU A 30 51.24 10.28 25.93
N PHE A 31 50.87 10.71 24.73
CA PHE A 31 51.84 11.12 23.72
C PHE A 31 52.67 12.30 24.25
N PRO A 32 54.01 12.33 24.06
CA PRO A 32 54.79 11.51 23.14
C PRO A 32 55.39 10.22 23.73
N THR A 33 55.19 9.91 25.01
CA THR A 33 56.01 8.88 25.66
C THR A 33 55.64 7.44 25.27
N CYS A 34 54.36 7.16 25.00
CA CYS A 34 53.81 5.86 24.54
C CYS A 34 54.67 4.62 24.84
N THR A 35 54.45 3.99 25.99
CA THR A 35 55.15 2.77 26.42
C THR A 35 54.23 1.57 26.33
N LYS A 36 54.74 0.37 26.07
CA LYS A 36 53.90 -0.85 26.04
C LYS A 36 53.04 -0.93 27.32
N CYS A 37 51.76 -1.22 27.16
CA CYS A 37 50.83 -1.38 28.27
C CYS A 37 51.29 -2.48 29.22
N HIS A 38 50.88 -2.39 30.48
CA HIS A 38 51.22 -3.39 31.49
C HIS A 38 50.68 -4.78 31.06
N PRO A 39 51.44 -5.88 31.26
CA PRO A 39 51.02 -7.22 30.81
C PRO A 39 49.64 -7.67 31.29
N CYS A 40 49.16 -7.16 32.42
CA CYS A 40 47.79 -7.41 32.91
C CYS A 40 46.70 -7.04 31.90
N PHE A 41 46.96 -6.14 30.94
CA PHE A 41 46.01 -5.74 29.90
C PHE A 41 46.14 -6.52 28.60
N GLU A 42 47.16 -7.36 28.43
CA GLU A 42 47.31 -8.19 27.22
C GLU A 42 46.13 -9.15 26.98
N PRO A 43 45.48 -9.75 28.00
CA PRO A 43 44.27 -10.54 27.79
C PRO A 43 43.12 -9.70 27.21
N LEU A 44 42.93 -8.49 27.74
CA LEU A 44 41.89 -7.56 27.29
C LEU A 44 42.15 -7.10 25.85
N ASP A 45 43.39 -6.75 25.53
CA ASP A 45 43.78 -6.33 24.18
C ASP A 45 43.46 -7.41 23.14
N LYS A 46 43.69 -8.69 23.46
CA LYS A 46 43.38 -9.83 22.58
C LYS A 46 41.88 -9.97 22.33
N GLU A 47 41.07 -9.83 23.37
CA GLU A 47 39.61 -9.89 23.22
C GLU A 47 39.09 -8.75 22.35
N ILE A 48 39.56 -7.52 22.59
CA ILE A 48 39.13 -6.35 21.81
C ILE A 48 39.57 -6.44 20.35
N CYS A 49 40.77 -6.97 20.07
CA CYS A 49 41.24 -7.19 18.69
C CYS A 49 40.32 -8.13 17.88
N ILE A 50 39.59 -9.04 18.52
CA ILE A 50 38.63 -9.93 17.85
C ILE A 50 37.29 -9.22 17.65
N LEU A 51 36.91 -8.36 18.60
CA LEU A 51 35.61 -7.69 18.60
C LEU A 51 35.50 -6.64 17.49
N ILE A 52 36.52 -5.80 17.27
CA ILE A 52 36.43 -4.69 16.29
C ILE A 52 36.12 -5.19 14.87
N PRO A 53 36.87 -6.14 14.29
CA PRO A 53 36.55 -6.67 12.95
C PRO A 53 35.22 -7.44 12.92
N GLY A 54 34.84 -8.07 14.04
CA GLY A 54 33.55 -8.72 14.20
C GLY A 54 32.39 -7.72 14.09
N MET A 55 32.50 -6.57 14.77
CA MET A 55 31.52 -5.49 14.73
C MET A 55 31.42 -4.87 13.34
N GLU A 56 32.55 -4.64 12.65
CA GLU A 56 32.54 -4.14 11.27
C GLU A 56 31.85 -5.11 10.30
N ARG A 57 32.11 -6.42 10.44
CA ARG A 57 31.43 -7.45 9.63
C ARG A 57 29.93 -7.49 9.90
N LEU A 58 29.51 -7.35 11.15
CA LEU A 58 28.09 -7.28 11.51
C LEU A 58 27.44 -6.00 10.99
N ALA A 59 28.11 -4.85 11.09
CA ALA A 59 27.62 -3.59 10.56
C ALA A 59 27.45 -3.66 9.03
N ASN A 60 28.44 -4.17 8.31
CA ASN A 60 28.38 -4.36 6.86
C ASN A 60 27.25 -5.32 6.46
N LYS A 61 27.09 -6.43 7.20
CA LYS A 61 26.00 -7.37 6.94
C LYS A 61 24.62 -6.75 7.20
N THR A 62 24.48 -5.93 8.23
CA THR A 62 23.25 -5.20 8.52
C THR A 62 22.96 -4.17 7.44
N TYR A 63 23.98 -3.45 6.97
CA TYR A 63 23.87 -2.53 5.85
C TYR A 63 23.40 -3.23 4.57
N SER A 64 23.91 -4.44 4.28
CA SER A 64 23.45 -5.27 3.15
C SER A 64 22.02 -5.83 3.30
N VAL A 65 21.48 -5.91 4.52
CA VAL A 65 20.09 -6.32 4.78
C VAL A 65 19.14 -5.11 4.68
N THR A 66 19.60 -3.92 5.04
CA THR A 66 18.90 -2.65 4.83
C THR A 66 19.09 -2.08 3.42
N ASP A 67 19.98 -2.66 2.62
CA ASP A 67 20.24 -2.28 1.24
C ASP A 67 18.99 -2.56 0.41
N GLY A 68 18.11 -1.55 0.32
CA GLY A 68 17.12 -1.27 -0.73
C GLY A 68 16.11 -2.35 -1.09
N LYS A 69 16.51 -3.60 -1.29
CA LYS A 69 15.74 -4.73 -1.80
C LYS A 69 14.53 -5.10 -0.96
N LEU A 70 14.66 -5.11 0.38
CA LEU A 70 13.51 -5.41 1.23
C LEU A 70 12.52 -4.25 1.24
N ALA A 71 13.03 -3.01 1.33
CA ALA A 71 12.21 -1.81 1.27
C ALA A 71 11.50 -1.68 -0.09
N SER A 72 12.19 -1.92 -1.19
CA SER A 72 11.64 -1.87 -2.55
C SER A 72 10.62 -2.98 -2.80
N SER A 73 10.86 -4.20 -2.27
CA SER A 73 9.89 -5.29 -2.37
C SER A 73 8.60 -4.99 -1.59
N ILE A 74 8.70 -4.34 -0.44
CA ILE A 74 7.54 -3.88 0.33
C ILE A 74 6.81 -2.75 -0.41
N ASP A 75 7.55 -1.80 -0.98
CA ASP A 75 7.01 -0.68 -1.75
C ASP A 75 6.22 -1.16 -2.99
N GLU A 76 6.76 -2.11 -3.75
CA GLU A 76 6.06 -2.71 -4.89
C GLU A 76 4.76 -3.45 -4.48
N ARG A 77 4.78 -4.11 -3.32
CA ARG A 77 3.58 -4.80 -2.79
C ARG A 77 2.53 -3.80 -2.34
N LEU A 78 2.95 -2.70 -1.71
CA LEU A 78 2.05 -1.64 -1.28
C LEU A 78 1.40 -0.95 -2.47
N LYS A 79 2.17 -0.61 -3.50
CA LYS A 79 1.66 -0.02 -4.75
C LYS A 79 0.63 -0.91 -5.44
N ARG A 80 0.90 -2.23 -5.54
CA ARG A 80 -0.08 -3.19 -6.09
C ARG A 80 -1.36 -3.24 -5.27
N LEU A 81 -1.27 -3.10 -3.95
CA LEU A 81 -2.44 -3.09 -3.08
C LEU A 81 -3.26 -1.80 -3.25
N GLU A 82 -2.61 -0.65 -3.42
CA GLU A 82 -3.27 0.64 -3.72
C GLU A 82 -3.98 0.61 -5.07
N GLU A 83 -3.33 0.06 -6.11
CA GLU A 83 -3.93 -0.13 -7.44
C GLU A 83 -5.18 -1.00 -7.37
N ASN A 84 -5.09 -2.16 -6.72
CA ASN A 84 -6.24 -3.06 -6.52
C ASN A 84 -7.38 -2.38 -5.74
N THR A 85 -7.05 -1.60 -4.70
CA THR A 85 -8.05 -0.87 -3.91
C THR A 85 -8.74 0.20 -4.75
N SER A 86 -8.00 0.91 -5.60
CA SER A 86 -8.58 1.88 -6.54
C SER A 86 -9.49 1.21 -7.58
N GLU A 87 -9.14 0.02 -8.05
CA GLU A 87 -9.99 -0.76 -8.95
C GLU A 87 -11.30 -1.17 -8.28
N VAL A 88 -11.23 -1.66 -7.04
CA VAL A 88 -12.42 -2.00 -6.24
C VAL A 88 -13.31 -0.76 -6.03
N ASP A 89 -12.73 0.41 -5.72
CA ASP A 89 -13.48 1.66 -5.58
C ASP A 89 -14.22 2.05 -6.87
N LYS A 90 -13.55 1.95 -8.03
CA LYS A 90 -14.17 2.20 -9.33
C LYS A 90 -15.31 1.24 -9.63
N ILE A 91 -15.17 -0.03 -9.24
CA ILE A 91 -16.24 -1.02 -9.42
C ILE A 91 -17.43 -0.65 -8.54
N ILE A 92 -17.21 -0.35 -7.26
CA ILE A 92 -18.30 0.02 -6.34
C ILE A 92 -19.00 1.30 -6.80
N ASN A 93 -18.24 2.35 -7.09
CA ASN A 93 -18.78 3.65 -7.49
C ASN A 93 -19.33 3.66 -8.93
N GLY A 94 -18.87 2.75 -9.79
CA GLY A 94 -19.36 2.59 -11.16
C GLY A 94 -20.55 1.64 -11.31
N SER A 95 -20.70 0.65 -10.41
CA SER A 95 -21.79 -0.34 -10.44
C SER A 95 -23.03 0.11 -9.68
N VAL A 96 -22.89 1.02 -8.72
CA VAL A 96 -24.04 1.76 -8.20
C VAL A 96 -24.43 2.77 -9.29
N THR A 97 -25.29 2.36 -10.22
CA THR A 97 -26.19 3.30 -10.91
C THR A 97 -26.66 4.28 -9.84
N SER A 98 -26.35 5.57 -10.00
CA SER A 98 -26.45 6.55 -8.90
C SER A 98 -27.72 6.32 -8.09
N LEU A 99 -27.67 6.44 -6.76
CA LEU A 99 -28.84 6.28 -5.89
C LEU A 99 -30.07 7.01 -6.46
N ASP A 100 -29.85 8.18 -7.07
CA ASP A 100 -30.81 8.96 -7.87
C ASP A 100 -31.50 8.17 -8.99
N THR A 101 -30.76 7.42 -9.82
CA THR A 101 -31.36 6.59 -10.88
C THR A 101 -32.22 5.45 -10.33
N PHE A 102 -31.86 4.86 -9.19
CA PHE A 102 -32.66 3.83 -8.54
C PHE A 102 -33.94 4.42 -7.94
N GLU A 103 -33.84 5.57 -7.27
CA GLU A 103 -34.99 6.32 -6.75
C GLU A 103 -35.95 6.74 -7.88
N ARG A 104 -35.42 7.27 -9.00
CA ARG A 104 -36.23 7.60 -10.18
C ARG A 104 -36.91 6.39 -10.79
N THR A 105 -36.24 5.23 -10.81
CA THR A 105 -36.83 3.98 -11.32
C THR A 105 -37.97 3.49 -10.41
N LYS A 106 -37.79 3.60 -9.09
CA LYS A 106 -38.84 3.31 -8.11
C LYS A 106 -40.04 4.24 -8.29
N ASP A 107 -39.80 5.55 -8.44
CA ASP A 107 -40.84 6.54 -8.69
C ASP A 107 -41.62 6.23 -9.97
N TYR A 108 -40.95 5.91 -11.09
CA TYR A 108 -41.62 5.47 -12.31
C TYR A 108 -42.48 4.22 -12.11
N PHE A 109 -42.01 3.26 -11.31
CA PHE A 109 -42.78 2.05 -11.01
C PHE A 109 -44.05 2.33 -10.20
N GLU A 110 -43.97 3.25 -9.22
CA GLU A 110 -45.12 3.72 -8.44
C GLU A 110 -46.13 4.49 -9.31
N GLN A 111 -45.64 5.33 -10.24
CA GLN A 111 -46.47 6.03 -11.22
C GLN A 111 -47.21 5.05 -12.14
N ILE A 112 -46.52 4.05 -12.69
CA ILE A 112 -47.14 3.02 -13.55
C ILE A 112 -48.20 2.23 -12.78
N SER A 113 -47.92 1.87 -11.52
CA SER A 113 -48.88 1.16 -10.66
C SER A 113 -50.13 2.00 -10.38
N THR A 114 -49.95 3.30 -10.17
CA THR A 114 -51.06 4.25 -9.99
C THR A 114 -51.88 4.41 -11.26
N MET A 115 -51.23 4.59 -12.41
CA MET A 115 -51.92 4.64 -13.71
C MET A 115 -52.70 3.35 -13.99
N LYS A 116 -52.13 2.18 -13.67
CA LYS A 116 -52.82 0.89 -13.79
C LYS A 116 -54.13 0.86 -12.98
N MET A 117 -54.11 1.36 -11.74
CA MET A 117 -55.32 1.47 -10.90
C MET A 117 -56.35 2.46 -11.45
N GLN A 118 -55.94 3.48 -12.20
CA GLN A 118 -56.83 4.46 -12.83
C GLN A 118 -57.40 4.00 -14.17
N VAL A 119 -56.68 3.17 -14.92
CA VAL A 119 -57.14 2.59 -16.18
C VAL A 119 -58.18 1.50 -15.95
N GLN A 120 -58.02 0.70 -14.89
CA GLN A 120 -58.91 -0.42 -14.57
C GLN A 120 -60.39 -0.05 -14.30
N PRO A 121 -60.75 1.06 -13.63
CA PRO A 121 -62.13 1.51 -13.47
C PRO A 121 -62.71 2.18 -14.74
N ASN A 122 -61.86 2.65 -15.66
CA ASN A 122 -62.31 3.34 -16.88
C ASN A 122 -62.50 2.41 -18.10
N LEU A 123 -61.93 1.19 -18.08
CA LEU A 123 -62.24 0.15 -19.06
C LEU A 123 -63.43 -0.70 -18.56
N ASN A 124 -64.64 -0.16 -18.61
CA ASN A 124 -65.88 -0.93 -18.39
C ASN A 124 -66.23 -1.79 -19.63
N LEU A 125 -65.22 -2.45 -20.20
CA LEU A 125 -65.31 -3.24 -21.44
C LEU A 125 -66.45 -4.26 -21.36
N THR A 126 -66.71 -4.81 -20.18
CA THR A 126 -67.74 -5.84 -19.96
C THR A 126 -69.16 -5.33 -20.18
N ASN A 127 -69.45 -4.05 -19.88
CA ASN A 127 -70.78 -3.48 -20.07
C ASN A 127 -71.01 -3.09 -21.53
N ASP A 128 -70.00 -2.48 -22.16
CA ASP A 128 -70.08 -2.10 -23.58
C ASP A 128 -70.16 -3.33 -24.49
N THR A 129 -69.42 -4.40 -24.16
CA THR A 129 -69.50 -5.68 -24.90
C THR A 129 -70.86 -6.34 -24.73
N LYS A 130 -71.49 -6.25 -23.55
CA LYS A 130 -72.85 -6.77 -23.32
C LYS A 130 -73.91 -5.96 -24.07
N ALA A 131 -73.78 -4.64 -24.10
CA ALA A 131 -74.68 -3.77 -24.85
C ALA A 131 -74.59 -4.05 -26.35
N LEU A 132 -73.36 -4.18 -26.88
CA LEU A 132 -73.12 -4.51 -28.28
C LEU A 132 -73.68 -5.89 -28.66
N ASN A 133 -73.46 -6.90 -27.80
CA ASN A 133 -73.99 -8.25 -28.04
C ASN A 133 -75.53 -8.30 -28.06
N ARG A 134 -76.21 -7.45 -27.28
CA ARG A 134 -77.69 -7.35 -27.36
C ARG A 134 -78.13 -6.81 -28.72
N VAL A 135 -77.52 -5.72 -29.17
CA VAL A 135 -77.84 -5.12 -30.48
C VAL A 135 -77.58 -6.12 -31.62
N ILE A 136 -76.49 -6.88 -31.56
CA ILE A 136 -76.18 -7.92 -32.55
C ILE A 136 -77.26 -9.02 -32.56
N ASN A 137 -77.71 -9.46 -31.39
CA ASN A 137 -78.74 -10.49 -31.28
C ASN A 137 -80.10 -10.00 -31.79
N ASP A 138 -80.45 -8.76 -31.49
CA ASP A 138 -81.70 -8.13 -31.95
C ASP A 138 -81.71 -8.03 -33.48
N LEU A 139 -80.60 -7.55 -34.08
CA LEU A 139 -80.43 -7.50 -35.54
C LEU A 139 -80.49 -8.90 -36.18
N ASN A 140 -79.85 -9.90 -35.58
CA ASN A 140 -79.92 -11.27 -36.07
C ASN A 140 -81.34 -11.83 -36.03
N HIS A 141 -82.14 -11.48 -35.02
CA HIS A 141 -83.54 -11.89 -34.95
C HIS A 141 -84.39 -11.19 -36.02
N GLU A 142 -84.11 -9.93 -36.36
CA GLU A 142 -84.78 -9.21 -37.45
C GLU A 142 -84.43 -9.76 -38.83
N VAL A 143 -83.18 -10.16 -39.05
CA VAL A 143 -82.71 -10.72 -40.34
C VAL A 143 -83.22 -12.15 -40.57
N ASN A 144 -83.41 -12.95 -39.52
CA ASN A 144 -83.88 -14.33 -39.61
C ASN A 144 -85.41 -14.49 -39.53
N LYS A 145 -86.16 -13.39 -39.68
CA LYS A 145 -87.62 -13.38 -39.74
C LYS A 145 -88.09 -13.25 -41.18
#